data_AF-A0A1V5JLA8-F1
#
_entry.id   AF-A0A1V5JLA8-F1
#
_cell.length_a   1.000
_cell.length_b   1.000
_cell.length_c   1.000
_cell.angle_alpha   90.00
_cell.angle_beta   90.00
_cell.angle_gamma   90.00
#
_symmetry.space_group_name_H-M   'P 1'
#
loop_
_entity.id
_entity.type
_entity.pdbx_description
1 polymer ?
#
loop_
_entity_poly.entity_id
_entity_poly.type
_entity_poly.pdbx_seq_one_letter_code
_entity_poly.pdbx_strand_id
1 'polypeptide(L)'
;MTVITKRSLSFVLILCLAKLACSGGNQISDDVVDEVVADSGGGHETGPEVFEIGRCDDGILNGWETDIDCGGTCGPCVMGRNCFLPTDCITKNCDEGRCLERSCMDQTKNGKETDVDCGGDCPGCPSMAICDEDSDCESEMCRKHICVGCKNGLMDWDETDVDCGGTECQRCPDLMNCIQDSDCENENCGPLGACVSCDDDVQDGDESDVDCGGDFCDGCEDGWRCSDPSDCLSGGCEYGICCTLNRCERCGALPKEDCNDVDDDCDGQTDENLGYSICGKGVCSQEIQTSCVDGTWESCDPYFGADDEQCNLLDDDCDGLTDDGLGTYSCGKGRCKHSVANCENGKKGSCDPYLGARSESCNNIDDDCDGSTDESLGSYSCGVGICKHVVYNCEAGATGVCNTKLGAKGESCNKLDDDCDGRTDDDNACVVASARWTGYWSEESPNCYNVPDDYVFVGWRCSGDFCDRQSVLQGRAPFKTELKHGLQSGEFSEEQGAFVAPTGEIIAGACCYGDYCDRLRYYTATTPFLMNTDCKWTSNVSDEQGYNGLKFDAGYYPVGVRCYGDYCDSKSFKICKP
;
A
#
# COMPACT_ATOMS: atom_id res chain seq x y z
N MET A 1 8.94 17.11 -1.46
CA MET A 1 8.67 18.53 -1.16
C MET A 1 9.77 18.99 -0.21
N THR A 2 10.86 19.53 -0.74
CA THR A 2 11.13 20.98 -0.87
C THR A 2 11.80 21.55 0.40
N VAL A 3 13.13 21.47 0.40
CA VAL A 3 14.03 22.20 1.32
C VAL A 3 13.92 23.70 1.07
N ILE A 4 13.77 24.53 2.12
CA ILE A 4 14.08 25.97 2.06
C ILE A 4 14.71 26.44 3.38
N THR A 5 16.00 26.80 3.32
CA THR A 5 16.69 27.68 4.27
C THR A 5 16.37 29.14 3.97
N LYS A 6 16.55 30.07 4.92
CA LYS A 6 16.61 31.51 4.60
C LYS A 6 17.44 32.35 5.56
N ARG A 7 18.46 33.02 4.99
CA ARG A 7 19.19 34.18 5.53
C ARG A 7 18.66 35.48 4.86
N SER A 8 19.04 36.62 5.45
CA SER A 8 19.21 37.96 4.85
C SER A 8 18.05 38.96 4.73
N LEU A 9 18.30 40.11 5.38
CA LEU A 9 18.20 41.53 4.95
C LEU A 9 17.09 42.00 3.98
N SER A 10 16.38 43.07 4.40
CA SER A 10 16.15 44.38 3.71
C SER A 10 15.29 45.24 4.66
N PHE A 11 15.59 46.48 5.07
CA PHE A 11 15.78 47.76 4.34
C PHE A 11 14.57 48.20 3.46
N VAL A 12 14.12 49.46 3.67
CA VAL A 12 13.52 50.44 2.72
C VAL A 12 12.19 51.12 3.16
N LEU A 13 12.28 52.44 3.38
CA LEU A 13 11.30 53.55 3.21
C LEU A 13 9.81 53.40 3.59
N ILE A 14 9.31 54.44 4.30
CA ILE A 14 8.18 55.25 3.81
C ILE A 14 8.52 56.75 3.97
N LEU A 15 8.38 57.50 2.86
CA LEU A 15 8.40 58.98 2.81
C LEU A 15 6.96 59.52 2.93
N CYS A 16 6.77 60.70 3.50
CA CYS A 16 5.60 61.53 3.17
C CYS A 16 5.93 63.03 3.22
N LEU A 17 5.28 63.82 2.36
CA LEU A 17 5.68 65.19 1.99
C LEU A 17 4.59 66.24 2.24
N ALA A 18 5.01 67.37 2.83
CA ALA A 18 4.66 68.76 2.51
C ALA A 18 3.19 69.25 2.35
N LYS A 19 2.82 70.30 3.10
CA LYS A 19 2.56 71.71 2.64
C LYS A 19 1.91 72.53 3.78
N LEU A 20 2.34 73.75 4.13
CA LEU A 20 2.37 75.06 3.43
C LEU A 20 1.02 75.79 3.32
N ALA A 21 0.87 76.94 4.01
CA ALA A 21 -0.08 78.03 3.71
C ALA A 21 0.44 79.39 4.26
N CYS A 22 0.06 80.50 3.63
CA CYS A 22 0.63 81.86 3.83
C CYS A 22 -0.43 82.92 4.23
N SER A 23 0.05 84.14 4.52
CA SER A 23 -0.66 85.44 4.68
C SER A 23 -0.99 85.85 6.14
N GLY A 24 -0.79 87.10 6.61
CA GLY A 24 -0.17 88.30 6.00
C GLY A 24 -0.78 89.62 6.54
N GLY A 25 0.03 90.63 6.90
CA GLY A 25 -0.40 91.97 7.40
C GLY A 25 0.42 92.49 8.61
N ASN A 26 1.51 93.28 8.51
CA ASN A 26 1.67 94.74 8.20
C ASN A 26 1.14 95.67 9.34
N GLN A 27 1.78 96.74 9.86
CA GLN A 27 2.81 97.70 9.37
C GLN A 27 3.59 98.49 10.48
N ILE A 28 4.65 99.23 10.07
CA ILE A 28 5.36 100.44 10.64
C ILE A 28 6.06 100.36 12.02
N SER A 29 7.19 101.04 12.31
CA SER A 29 8.01 102.07 11.58
C SER A 29 9.43 102.25 12.19
N ASP A 30 10.44 102.56 11.35
CA ASP A 30 11.58 103.53 11.46
C ASP A 30 12.52 103.51 12.72
N ASP A 31 13.80 103.94 12.78
CA ASP A 31 14.91 104.35 11.87
C ASP A 31 16.20 104.49 12.76
N VAL A 32 17.42 103.98 12.44
CA VAL A 32 18.55 104.52 11.59
C VAL A 32 19.71 105.26 12.34
N VAL A 33 20.97 104.76 12.13
CA VAL A 33 22.36 105.36 12.23
C VAL A 33 22.90 106.03 13.54
N ASP A 34 24.21 106.27 13.80
CA ASP A 34 25.50 105.98 13.10
C ASP A 34 26.74 105.84 14.03
N GLU A 35 27.87 105.49 13.40
CA GLU A 35 29.28 105.18 13.77
C GLU A 35 30.19 106.25 14.52
N VAL A 36 31.45 105.85 14.88
CA VAL A 36 32.74 106.64 14.95
C VAL A 36 33.47 107.02 16.31
N VAL A 37 34.52 106.24 16.68
CA VAL A 37 35.99 106.51 16.99
C VAL A 37 36.55 107.61 17.99
N ALA A 38 37.70 107.27 18.67
CA ALA A 38 38.84 108.09 19.24
C ALA A 38 38.72 108.87 20.57
N ASP A 39 39.78 109.35 21.27
CA ASP A 39 41.23 109.00 21.48
C ASP A 39 41.89 109.96 22.53
N SER A 40 42.96 109.51 23.23
CA SER A 40 44.09 110.24 23.89
C SER A 40 44.01 111.63 24.59
N GLY A 41 44.52 111.71 25.84
CA GLY A 41 45.80 112.42 26.13
C GLY A 41 45.85 113.74 26.97
N GLY A 42 46.73 113.78 28.00
CA GLY A 42 47.40 114.97 28.61
C GLY A 42 46.55 115.93 29.49
N GLY A 43 47.07 116.75 30.43
CA GLY A 43 48.43 116.91 31.02
C GLY A 43 48.65 118.33 31.62
N HIS A 44 49.36 118.47 32.76
CA HIS A 44 49.88 119.74 33.37
C HIS A 44 48.81 120.77 33.88
N GLU A 45 49.06 121.86 34.63
CA GLU A 45 50.27 122.54 35.22
C GLU A 45 49.98 123.12 36.65
N THR A 46 51.02 123.23 37.49
CA THR A 46 51.34 124.24 38.58
C THR A 46 50.30 124.86 39.57
N GLY A 47 50.73 125.01 40.85
CA GLY A 47 50.49 126.23 41.65
C GLY A 47 49.86 126.05 43.05
N PRO A 48 50.41 126.63 44.15
CA PRO A 48 49.92 126.37 45.52
C PRO A 48 49.16 127.54 46.16
N GLU A 49 48.14 127.25 46.98
CA GLU A 49 47.80 128.03 48.17
C GLU A 49 47.57 127.10 49.38
N VAL A 50 47.85 127.61 50.57
CA VAL A 50 48.02 126.80 51.80
C VAL A 50 46.72 126.76 52.60
N PHE A 51 46.14 125.55 52.66
CA PHE A 51 45.53 124.93 53.84
C PHE A 51 45.02 125.87 54.97
N GLU A 52 43.70 125.92 55.14
CA GLU A 52 43.17 125.69 56.50
C GLU A 52 43.11 124.17 56.72
N ILE A 53 43.68 123.69 57.83
CA ILE A 53 43.43 122.33 58.29
C ILE A 53 42.03 122.28 58.90
N GLY A 54 41.12 121.69 58.14
CA GLY A 54 39.79 121.30 58.61
C GLY A 54 39.83 120.50 59.91
N ARG A 55 38.80 120.64 60.74
CA ARG A 55 38.70 119.90 62.00
C ARG A 55 37.74 118.74 61.84
N CYS A 56 38.23 117.54 62.15
CA CYS A 56 37.46 116.28 62.14
C CYS A 56 36.35 116.17 63.21
N ASP A 57 35.77 117.30 63.63
CA ASP A 57 34.72 117.43 64.65
C ASP A 57 33.91 118.75 64.53
N ASP A 58 33.91 119.41 63.37
CA ASP A 58 33.25 120.71 63.15
C ASP A 58 31.90 120.64 62.40
N GLY A 59 31.50 119.48 61.89
CA GLY A 59 30.18 119.22 61.33
C GLY A 59 30.00 119.66 59.88
N ILE A 60 31.07 120.00 59.17
CA ILE A 60 31.04 120.37 57.74
C ILE A 60 32.13 119.64 56.95
N LEU A 61 31.79 119.12 55.77
CA LEU A 61 32.78 118.47 54.89
C LEU A 61 33.82 119.49 54.42
N ASN A 62 35.00 119.49 55.05
CA ASN A 62 36.10 120.40 54.75
C ASN A 62 37.47 119.67 54.83
N GLY A 63 38.57 120.38 54.57
CA GLY A 63 39.90 119.79 54.55
C GLY A 63 40.04 118.66 53.51
N TRP A 64 40.45 117.47 53.96
CA TRP A 64 40.63 116.26 53.13
C TRP A 64 39.74 115.10 53.59
N GLU A 65 38.61 115.42 54.21
CA GLU A 65 37.58 114.44 54.57
C GLU A 65 36.89 113.84 53.34
N THR A 66 36.39 112.61 53.45
CA THR A 66 35.64 111.94 52.38
C THR A 66 34.13 111.88 52.65
N ASP A 67 33.72 111.96 53.91
CA ASP A 67 32.37 112.28 54.37
C ASP A 67 32.49 113.18 55.62
N ILE A 68 31.42 113.84 56.05
CA ILE A 68 31.46 114.87 57.10
C ILE A 68 32.11 114.31 58.38
N ASP A 69 33.17 114.98 58.85
CA ASP A 69 34.00 114.64 60.02
C ASP A 69 34.78 113.30 59.92
N CYS A 70 34.91 112.68 58.73
CA CYS A 70 35.61 111.39 58.60
C CYS A 70 36.30 111.12 57.24
N GLY A 71 37.24 110.16 57.24
CA GLY A 71 38.01 109.73 56.06
C GLY A 71 39.21 110.63 55.74
N GLY A 72 40.07 110.17 54.84
CA GLY A 72 41.27 110.89 54.39
C GLY A 72 42.25 111.21 55.53
N THR A 73 42.34 112.49 55.94
CA THR A 73 43.18 112.91 57.08
C THR A 73 42.53 112.71 58.45
N CYS A 74 41.24 112.38 58.48
CA CYS A 74 40.45 112.17 59.70
C CYS A 74 40.32 110.68 60.04
N GLY A 75 39.62 110.38 61.15
CA GLY A 75 39.35 108.98 61.52
C GLY A 75 38.52 108.26 60.45
N PRO A 76 38.68 106.93 60.28
CA PRO A 76 37.95 106.18 59.25
C PRO A 76 36.43 106.26 59.49
N CYS A 77 35.70 106.46 58.41
CA CYS A 77 34.26 106.54 58.36
C CYS A 77 33.58 105.22 58.72
N VAL A 78 32.41 105.37 59.35
CA VAL A 78 31.45 104.28 59.60
C VAL A 78 30.75 103.84 58.31
N MET A 79 30.01 102.74 58.39
CA MET A 79 29.25 102.13 57.30
C MET A 79 28.35 103.12 56.54
N GLY A 80 28.26 102.96 55.21
CA GLY A 80 27.38 103.73 54.32
C GLY A 80 27.84 105.16 54.01
N ARG A 81 28.90 105.64 54.67
CA ARG A 81 29.55 106.93 54.44
C ARG A 81 30.35 106.94 53.15
N ASN A 82 30.57 108.13 52.59
CA ASN A 82 31.36 108.32 51.39
C ASN A 82 32.87 108.11 51.63
N CYS A 83 33.56 107.58 50.63
CA CYS A 83 34.99 107.27 50.66
C CYS A 83 35.60 107.37 49.26
N PHE A 84 36.93 107.48 49.18
CA PHE A 84 37.67 107.39 47.92
C PHE A 84 38.77 106.31 47.94
N LEU A 85 39.25 105.95 49.13
CA LEU A 85 40.21 104.90 49.36
C LEU A 85 39.63 103.88 50.36
N PRO A 86 39.98 102.59 50.26
CA PRO A 86 39.56 101.59 51.24
C PRO A 86 39.93 101.99 52.68
N THR A 87 41.06 102.67 52.89
CA THR A 87 41.50 103.17 54.20
C THR A 87 40.58 104.19 54.84
N ASP A 88 39.72 104.87 54.07
CA ASP A 88 38.75 105.83 54.60
C ASP A 88 37.63 105.12 55.38
N CYS A 89 37.50 103.81 55.28
CA CYS A 89 36.42 103.02 55.87
C CYS A 89 36.90 102.13 57.02
N ILE A 90 36.12 102.03 58.09
CA ILE A 90 36.41 101.10 59.21
C ILE A 90 36.53 99.65 58.73
N THR A 91 35.70 99.25 57.76
CA THR A 91 35.71 97.91 57.13
C THR A 91 36.92 97.66 56.23
N LYS A 92 37.63 98.74 55.86
CA LYS A 92 38.62 98.78 54.78
C LYS A 92 38.09 98.31 53.43
N ASN A 93 36.79 98.49 53.17
CA ASN A 93 36.18 98.30 51.86
C ASN A 93 35.52 99.63 51.45
N CYS A 94 35.93 100.17 50.31
CA CYS A 94 35.36 101.37 49.71
C CYS A 94 34.99 101.04 48.27
N ASP A 95 33.69 100.85 48.03
CA ASP A 95 33.15 100.45 46.73
C ASP A 95 31.95 101.33 46.36
N GLU A 96 31.78 101.60 45.07
CA GLU A 96 30.91 102.65 44.50
C GLU A 96 30.98 104.01 45.24
N GLY A 97 32.14 104.31 45.84
CA GLY A 97 32.38 105.53 46.64
C GLY A 97 31.73 105.52 48.03
N ARG A 98 31.34 104.36 48.56
CA ARG A 98 30.80 104.18 49.93
C ARG A 98 31.50 103.08 50.73
N CYS A 99 31.51 103.25 52.05
CA CYS A 99 32.00 102.23 52.98
C CYS A 99 31.00 101.08 53.12
N LEU A 100 31.26 99.98 52.42
CA LEU A 100 30.46 98.74 52.47
C LEU A 100 31.08 97.70 53.41
N GLU A 101 30.33 96.67 53.79
CA GLU A 101 30.91 95.52 54.49
C GLU A 101 31.76 94.69 53.51
N ARG A 102 32.64 93.84 54.05
CA ARG A 102 33.31 92.83 53.24
C ARG A 102 32.30 91.72 52.99
N SER A 103 32.14 91.29 51.75
CA SER A 103 31.15 90.29 51.38
C SER A 103 31.79 89.23 50.50
N CYS A 104 31.72 87.98 50.93
CA CYS A 104 32.20 86.80 50.19
C CYS A 104 31.31 86.46 48.98
N MET A 105 30.78 87.47 48.28
CA MET A 105 29.86 87.40 47.13
C MET A 105 29.83 88.75 46.38
N ASP A 106 30.94 89.51 46.37
CA ASP A 106 31.04 90.82 45.71
C ASP A 106 31.69 90.78 44.31
N GLN A 107 32.00 89.58 43.81
CA GLN A 107 32.62 89.29 42.51
C GLN A 107 34.04 89.82 42.36
N THR A 108 34.71 90.18 43.46
CA THR A 108 36.11 90.62 43.43
C THR A 108 36.94 89.96 44.52
N LYS A 109 37.96 89.18 44.13
CA LYS A 109 38.92 88.57 45.07
C LYS A 109 39.56 89.63 45.98
N ASN A 110 39.08 89.74 47.21
CA ASN A 110 39.52 90.75 48.17
C ASN A 110 39.59 90.21 49.61
N GLY A 111 40.05 91.02 50.55
CA GLY A 111 40.17 90.60 51.95
C GLY A 111 41.19 89.47 52.17
N LYS A 112 40.69 88.26 52.48
CA LYS A 112 41.48 87.02 52.68
C LYS A 112 41.09 85.89 51.71
N GLU A 113 40.24 86.18 50.73
CA GLU A 113 39.75 85.18 49.77
C GLU A 113 40.91 84.57 48.96
N THR A 114 40.83 83.27 48.69
CA THR A 114 41.83 82.53 47.90
C THR A 114 41.42 82.37 46.44
N ASP A 115 40.13 82.42 46.13
CA ASP A 115 39.62 82.72 44.79
C ASP A 115 38.46 83.73 44.89
N VAL A 116 37.92 84.19 43.77
CA VAL A 116 36.82 85.18 43.77
C VAL A 116 35.65 84.69 44.62
N ASP A 117 35.25 85.47 45.64
CA ASP A 117 34.14 85.20 46.56
C ASP A 117 34.28 83.97 47.49
N CYS A 118 35.46 83.35 47.62
CA CYS A 118 35.61 82.13 48.43
C CYS A 118 37.01 81.92 49.06
N GLY A 119 37.06 81.04 50.07
CA GLY A 119 38.27 80.67 50.80
C GLY A 119 38.70 81.64 51.91
N GLY A 120 39.65 81.21 52.75
CA GLY A 120 40.16 81.99 53.88
C GLY A 120 39.12 82.21 55.00
N ASP A 121 38.58 83.43 55.11
CA ASP A 121 37.50 83.76 56.06
C ASP A 121 36.09 83.53 55.44
N CYS A 122 36.02 83.16 54.17
CA CYS A 122 34.79 82.94 53.39
C CYS A 122 34.43 81.45 53.30
N PRO A 123 33.22 81.08 52.80
CA PRO A 123 32.90 79.69 52.48
C PRO A 123 33.95 79.08 51.56
N GLY A 124 34.16 77.77 51.68
CA GLY A 124 35.11 77.04 50.84
C GLY A 124 34.81 77.23 49.36
N CYS A 125 35.85 77.22 48.54
CA CYS A 125 35.76 77.32 47.10
C CYS A 125 35.35 75.99 46.46
N PRO A 126 34.61 76.01 45.34
CA PRO A 126 34.30 74.83 44.55
C PRO A 126 35.57 74.27 43.89
N SER A 127 35.50 73.03 43.39
CA SER A 127 36.64 72.39 42.71
C SER A 127 37.13 73.18 41.48
N MET A 128 38.42 73.04 41.17
CA MET A 128 39.23 73.84 40.24
C MET A 128 39.52 75.31 40.64
N ALA A 129 38.95 75.83 41.74
CA ALA A 129 39.28 77.16 42.26
C ALA A 129 40.65 77.18 42.98
N ILE A 130 41.19 78.38 43.18
CA ILE A 130 42.50 78.60 43.82
C ILE A 130 42.40 78.57 45.36
N CYS A 131 43.32 77.85 46.00
CA CYS A 131 43.43 77.70 47.45
C CYS A 131 44.88 77.83 47.94
N ASP A 132 45.06 78.13 49.23
CA ASP A 132 46.38 78.12 49.89
C ASP A 132 46.44 77.09 51.04
N GLU A 133 45.33 76.82 51.73
CA GLU A 133 45.17 75.80 52.77
C GLU A 133 43.94 74.90 52.50
N ASP A 134 43.90 73.70 53.08
CA ASP A 134 42.82 72.71 52.86
C ASP A 134 41.41 73.27 53.19
N SER A 135 41.30 74.11 54.22
CA SER A 135 40.03 74.76 54.63
C SER A 135 39.47 75.76 53.62
N ASP A 136 40.25 76.16 52.61
CA ASP A 136 39.80 77.08 51.57
C ASP A 136 38.88 76.42 50.54
N CYS A 137 38.70 75.09 50.60
CA CYS A 137 37.94 74.30 49.64
C CYS A 137 36.68 73.68 50.26
N GLU A 138 35.57 73.59 49.52
CA GLU A 138 34.37 72.87 49.98
C GLU A 138 34.64 71.37 50.26
N SER A 139 35.66 70.81 49.61
CA SER A 139 36.13 69.44 49.76
C SER A 139 37.07 69.21 50.95
N GLU A 140 37.49 70.26 51.65
CA GLU A 140 38.62 70.24 52.60
C GLU A 140 39.94 69.72 51.99
N MET A 141 40.12 69.82 50.66
CA MET A 141 41.33 69.34 49.96
C MET A 141 41.89 70.37 48.97
N CYS A 142 42.99 71.02 49.38
CA CYS A 142 43.81 71.86 48.53
C CYS A 142 45.05 71.08 48.06
N ARG A 143 45.22 70.90 46.74
CA ARG A 143 46.39 70.19 46.17
C ARG A 143 46.99 71.00 45.02
N LYS A 144 48.28 71.32 45.10
CA LYS A 144 49.00 72.24 44.18
C LYS A 144 48.29 73.60 43.99
N HIS A 145 47.76 74.19 45.06
CA HIS A 145 46.97 75.44 45.07
C HIS A 145 45.65 75.40 44.28
N ILE A 146 45.08 74.21 44.07
CA ILE A 146 43.78 74.02 43.43
C ILE A 146 42.90 73.17 44.35
N CYS A 147 41.63 73.54 44.49
CA CYS A 147 40.63 72.74 45.17
C CYS A 147 40.28 71.50 44.33
N VAL A 148 40.50 70.33 44.90
CA VAL A 148 40.28 68.99 44.29
C VAL A 148 39.28 68.22 45.13
N GLY A 149 38.64 67.15 44.64
CA GLY A 149 37.61 66.52 45.47
C GLY A 149 36.95 65.27 44.92
N CYS A 150 36.98 64.20 45.71
CA CYS A 150 36.48 62.85 45.43
C CYS A 150 34.98 62.67 45.14
N LYS A 151 34.22 63.77 44.91
CA LYS A 151 32.75 63.83 44.65
C LYS A 151 32.37 65.07 43.82
N ASN A 152 33.28 65.59 42.99
CA ASN A 152 33.10 66.80 42.21
C ASN A 152 32.69 66.55 40.73
N GLY A 153 32.69 65.28 40.28
CA GLY A 153 32.32 64.87 38.93
C GLY A 153 33.43 65.05 37.89
N LEU A 154 34.68 65.22 38.30
CA LEU A 154 35.86 65.44 37.46
C LEU A 154 37.00 64.53 37.92
N MET A 155 37.58 63.75 37.01
CA MET A 155 38.81 63.01 37.28
C MET A 155 39.96 63.99 37.56
N ASP A 156 40.29 64.23 38.82
CA ASP A 156 41.33 65.17 39.24
C ASP A 156 42.33 64.61 40.27
N TRP A 157 43.36 65.40 40.57
CA TRP A 157 44.50 65.08 41.46
C TRP A 157 45.20 63.72 41.28
N ASP A 158 44.75 62.68 41.99
CA ASP A 158 45.29 61.31 42.02
C ASP A 158 44.23 60.22 41.76
N GLU A 159 43.01 60.61 41.39
CA GLU A 159 41.93 59.69 41.01
C GLU A 159 42.29 58.84 39.79
N THR A 160 41.79 57.60 39.76
CA THR A 160 41.97 56.68 38.62
C THR A 160 40.74 56.57 37.74
N ASP A 161 39.57 56.94 38.26
CA ASP A 161 38.38 57.29 37.49
C ASP A 161 37.60 58.41 38.23
N VAL A 162 36.60 58.99 37.59
CA VAL A 162 35.84 60.14 38.13
C VAL A 162 35.30 59.84 39.54
N ASP A 163 35.70 60.66 40.52
CA ASP A 163 35.28 60.57 41.93
C ASP A 163 35.75 59.30 42.68
N CYS A 164 36.76 58.57 42.18
CA CYS A 164 37.28 57.36 42.83
C CYS A 164 38.74 56.96 42.51
N GLY A 165 39.28 56.06 43.35
CA GLY A 165 40.60 55.47 43.20
C GLY A 165 41.74 56.36 43.71
N GLY A 166 42.99 55.93 43.53
CA GLY A 166 44.14 56.64 44.06
C GLY A 166 44.35 56.43 45.55
N THR A 167 44.98 57.40 46.22
CA THR A 167 45.43 57.26 47.62
C THR A 167 44.58 58.00 48.65
N GLU A 168 43.89 59.07 48.25
CA GLU A 168 43.09 59.92 49.15
C GLU A 168 41.57 59.73 48.98
N CYS A 169 41.11 59.21 47.84
CA CYS A 169 39.70 59.02 47.54
C CYS A 169 39.15 57.64 47.91
N GLN A 170 37.82 57.51 47.88
CA GLN A 170 37.15 56.21 48.03
C GLN A 170 37.55 55.30 46.87
N ARG A 171 37.65 54.00 47.12
CA ARG A 171 37.95 53.03 46.07
C ARG A 171 36.86 53.02 45.01
N CYS A 172 37.25 52.75 43.78
CA CYS A 172 36.38 52.59 42.63
C CYS A 172 35.56 51.30 42.75
N PRO A 173 34.23 51.37 42.52
CA PRO A 173 33.41 50.21 42.25
C PRO A 173 33.84 49.48 40.97
N ASP A 174 33.27 48.30 40.78
CA ASP A 174 33.52 47.42 39.63
C ASP A 174 33.27 48.14 38.27
N LEU A 175 33.98 47.71 37.24
CA LEU A 175 34.02 48.26 35.87
C LEU A 175 34.58 49.69 35.69
N MET A 176 34.95 50.39 36.78
CA MET A 176 35.60 51.70 36.74
C MET A 176 37.12 51.58 36.54
N ASN A 177 37.78 52.63 36.04
CA ASN A 177 39.20 52.60 35.69
C ASN A 177 40.13 52.60 36.94
N CYS A 178 41.21 51.82 36.86
CA CYS A 178 42.20 51.66 37.92
C CYS A 178 43.64 51.63 37.35
N ILE A 179 44.62 51.89 38.21
CA ILE A 179 46.06 51.81 37.89
C ILE A 179 46.75 50.74 38.74
N GLN A 180 46.23 50.47 39.94
CA GLN A 180 46.72 49.48 40.89
C GLN A 180 45.56 48.86 41.68
N ASP A 181 45.77 47.64 42.17
CA ASP A 181 44.78 46.84 42.91
C ASP A 181 44.05 47.61 44.02
N SER A 182 44.75 48.45 44.78
CA SER A 182 44.17 49.22 45.88
C SER A 182 43.17 50.29 45.44
N ASP A 183 43.11 50.63 44.15
CA ASP A 183 42.14 51.59 43.63
C ASP A 183 40.73 50.98 43.63
N CYS A 184 40.59 49.66 43.64
CA CYS A 184 39.32 48.92 43.50
C CYS A 184 38.75 48.44 44.84
N GLU A 185 37.42 48.48 45.00
CA GLU A 185 36.73 48.03 46.22
C GLU A 185 37.10 46.58 46.61
N ASN A 186 37.28 45.72 45.61
CA ASN A 186 37.64 44.30 45.73
C ASN A 186 39.16 43.99 45.79
N GLU A 187 40.03 44.99 45.72
CA GLU A 187 41.50 44.84 45.66
C GLU A 187 42.03 44.09 44.42
N ASN A 188 41.31 44.14 43.29
CA ASN A 188 41.73 43.55 42.01
C ASN A 188 41.60 44.54 40.84
N CYS A 189 42.74 45.04 40.35
CA CYS A 189 42.77 45.87 39.14
C CYS A 189 43.13 45.01 37.93
N GLY A 190 42.13 44.70 37.10
CA GLY A 190 42.27 43.80 35.97
C GLY A 190 43.28 44.27 34.93
N PRO A 191 43.79 43.36 34.07
CA PRO A 191 44.92 43.62 33.16
C PRO A 191 44.64 44.67 32.07
N LEU A 192 43.38 45.12 31.93
CA LEU A 192 42.96 46.19 31.04
C LEU A 192 42.88 47.57 31.72
N GLY A 193 43.13 47.67 33.03
CA GLY A 193 43.06 48.91 33.81
C GLY A 193 41.64 49.25 34.28
N ALA A 194 40.83 48.25 34.60
CA ALA A 194 39.50 48.40 35.20
C ALA A 194 39.36 47.50 36.42
N CYS A 195 38.51 47.86 37.38
CA CYS A 195 38.19 47.03 38.55
C CYS A 195 37.33 45.84 38.12
N VAL A 196 37.75 44.63 38.48
CA VAL A 196 37.17 43.34 38.00
C VAL A 196 36.72 42.49 39.18
N SER A 197 35.52 41.90 39.13
CA SER A 197 34.85 41.33 40.30
C SER A 197 34.05 40.07 39.96
N CYS A 198 34.11 39.05 40.83
CA CYS A 198 33.37 37.78 40.65
C CYS A 198 31.87 37.88 41.03
N ASP A 199 31.26 39.05 40.87
CA ASP A 199 29.89 39.37 41.33
C ASP A 199 29.29 40.57 40.52
N ASP A 200 29.84 40.90 39.34
CA ASP A 200 29.48 42.11 38.55
C ASP A 200 28.67 41.87 37.25
N ASP A 201 28.26 40.62 36.98
CA ASP A 201 27.52 40.17 35.80
C ASP A 201 28.32 40.32 34.47
N VAL A 202 29.66 40.52 34.49
CA VAL A 202 30.52 40.66 33.29
C VAL A 202 31.70 39.70 33.31
N GLN A 203 31.85 38.89 32.25
CA GLN A 203 33.08 38.10 32.06
C GLN A 203 34.27 39.01 31.71
N ASP A 204 35.08 39.37 32.71
CA ASP A 204 36.39 39.97 32.51
C ASP A 204 37.51 39.32 33.37
N GLY A 205 38.42 40.08 33.98
CA GLY A 205 39.53 39.57 34.79
C GLY A 205 40.30 38.37 34.18
N ASP A 206 40.40 37.30 34.97
CA ASP A 206 40.89 35.97 34.61
C ASP A 206 39.75 34.91 34.53
N GLU A 207 38.50 35.35 34.45
CA GLU A 207 37.32 34.51 34.54
C GLU A 207 37.11 33.58 33.33
N SER A 208 36.68 32.35 33.57
CA SER A 208 36.39 31.37 32.52
C SER A 208 34.96 31.46 31.96
N ASP A 209 34.00 31.85 32.79
CA ASP A 209 32.66 32.32 32.42
C ASP A 209 32.29 33.49 33.33
N VAL A 210 31.17 34.17 33.06
CA VAL A 210 30.72 35.34 33.85
C VAL A 210 30.71 35.04 35.36
N ASP A 211 31.41 35.86 36.16
CA ASP A 211 31.51 35.80 37.62
C ASP A 211 32.20 34.51 38.17
N CYS A 212 32.89 33.70 37.35
CA CYS A 212 33.44 32.42 37.83
C CYS A 212 34.68 31.84 37.09
N GLY A 213 35.43 31.01 37.83
CA GLY A 213 36.63 30.31 37.36
C GLY A 213 37.88 31.22 37.27
N GLY A 214 39.00 30.65 36.85
CA GLY A 214 40.31 31.31 36.95
C GLY A 214 41.03 31.03 38.27
N ASP A 215 42.06 31.83 38.59
CA ASP A 215 42.82 31.73 39.85
C ASP A 215 42.19 32.60 40.96
N PHE A 216 41.41 33.65 40.61
CA PHE A 216 40.83 34.60 41.55
C PHE A 216 39.43 34.23 42.05
N CYS A 217 38.53 33.80 41.16
CA CYS A 217 37.13 33.53 41.50
C CYS A 217 36.88 32.09 41.99
N ASP A 218 35.75 31.88 42.66
CA ASP A 218 35.27 30.54 42.97
C ASP A 218 34.97 29.77 41.66
N GLY A 219 35.07 28.44 41.71
CA GLY A 219 34.80 27.59 40.55
C GLY A 219 33.38 27.74 40.03
N CYS A 220 33.22 27.63 38.72
CA CYS A 220 31.93 27.64 38.03
C CYS A 220 31.08 26.39 38.35
N GLU A 221 29.74 26.56 38.27
CA GLU A 221 28.79 25.45 38.34
C GLU A 221 28.78 24.61 37.04
N ASP A 222 28.18 23.41 37.10
CA ASP A 222 28.05 22.55 35.91
C ASP A 222 27.21 23.22 34.81
N GLY A 223 27.74 23.23 33.57
CA GLY A 223 27.13 23.84 32.38
C GLY A 223 27.70 25.20 31.97
N TRP A 224 28.51 25.82 32.83
CA TRP A 224 29.25 27.05 32.57
C TRP A 224 30.61 26.74 31.92
N ARG A 225 31.32 27.73 31.39
CA ARG A 225 32.60 27.57 30.69
C ARG A 225 33.76 27.34 31.64
N CYS A 226 34.79 26.65 31.14
CA CYS A 226 36.06 26.42 31.82
C CYS A 226 37.22 26.40 30.82
N SER A 227 38.40 26.75 31.30
CA SER A 227 39.67 26.60 30.58
C SER A 227 40.42 25.35 31.06
N ASP A 228 40.39 25.09 32.37
CA ASP A 228 41.04 23.98 33.06
C ASP A 228 40.09 23.34 34.11
N PRO A 229 40.36 22.10 34.57
CA PRO A 229 39.49 21.40 35.54
C PRO A 229 39.36 22.09 36.91
N SER A 230 40.27 22.98 37.27
CA SER A 230 40.22 23.81 38.48
C SER A 230 39.11 24.87 38.45
N ASP A 231 38.70 25.30 37.26
CA ASP A 231 37.68 26.34 37.08
C ASP A 231 36.26 25.83 37.42
N CYS A 232 36.11 24.55 37.80
CA CYS A 232 34.83 23.90 38.01
C CYS A 232 34.70 23.38 39.45
N LEU A 233 33.58 23.65 40.13
CA LEU A 233 33.29 23.08 41.46
C LEU A 233 33.29 21.55 41.47
N SER A 234 32.97 20.94 40.31
CA SER A 234 32.97 19.49 40.08
C SER A 234 34.35 18.90 39.82
N GLY A 235 35.38 19.72 39.57
CA GLY A 235 36.70 19.27 39.11
C GLY A 235 36.72 18.70 37.68
N GLY A 236 35.62 18.82 36.93
CA GLY A 236 35.47 18.26 35.58
C GLY A 236 35.26 19.34 34.54
N CYS A 237 36.23 19.52 33.64
CA CYS A 237 36.14 20.40 32.48
C CYS A 237 36.26 19.57 31.18
N GLU A 238 35.17 19.41 30.43
CA GLU A 238 35.18 18.67 29.15
C GLU A 238 34.60 19.53 28.02
N TYR A 239 35.31 19.61 26.90
CA TYR A 239 35.02 20.52 25.77
C TYR A 239 34.92 22.03 26.14
N GLY A 240 35.55 22.44 27.25
CA GLY A 240 35.51 23.82 27.75
C GLY A 240 34.21 24.18 28.48
N ILE A 241 33.52 23.18 29.04
CA ILE A 241 32.31 23.34 29.86
C ILE A 241 32.49 22.50 31.14
N CYS A 242 32.12 23.08 32.29
CA CYS A 242 32.11 22.41 33.59
C CYS A 242 31.03 21.33 33.65
N CYS A 243 31.36 20.19 34.27
CA CYS A 243 30.49 19.04 34.26
C CYS A 243 30.78 18.05 35.41
N THR A 244 29.72 17.47 35.97
CA THR A 244 29.83 16.51 37.07
C THR A 244 30.70 15.33 36.63
N LEU A 245 31.78 15.07 37.36
CA LEU A 245 32.57 13.85 37.21
C LEU A 245 31.79 12.64 37.74
N ASN A 246 31.76 11.59 36.93
CA ASN A 246 31.27 10.27 37.32
C ASN A 246 32.41 9.41 37.93
N ARG A 247 32.09 8.16 38.32
CA ARG A 247 33.08 7.28 38.98
C ARG A 247 34.23 6.83 38.06
N CYS A 248 34.14 7.06 36.75
CA CYS A 248 35.22 6.87 35.79
C CYS A 248 36.12 8.12 35.62
N GLU A 249 35.97 9.15 36.46
CA GLU A 249 36.66 10.45 36.34
C GLU A 249 36.43 11.13 34.97
N ARG A 250 35.23 10.94 34.39
CA ARG A 250 34.77 11.58 33.14
C ARG A 250 33.46 12.33 33.35
N CYS A 251 33.14 13.26 32.46
CA CYS A 251 31.93 14.07 32.61
C CYS A 251 30.64 13.34 32.18
N GLY A 252 29.56 13.64 32.90
CA GLY A 252 28.20 13.20 32.57
C GLY A 252 27.82 11.86 33.18
N ALA A 253 26.79 11.22 32.65
CA ALA A 253 26.38 9.89 33.11
C ALA A 253 27.50 8.86 32.91
N LEU A 254 27.49 7.79 33.69
CA LEU A 254 28.36 6.64 33.42
C LEU A 254 28.06 6.10 32.01
N PRO A 255 29.08 5.59 31.30
CA PRO A 255 28.86 4.72 30.16
C PRO A 255 27.93 3.57 30.53
N LYS A 256 27.40 2.90 29.51
CA LYS A 256 26.88 1.55 29.71
C LYS A 256 27.99 0.60 29.36
N GLU A 257 28.04 -0.54 30.03
CA GLU A 257 28.83 -1.69 29.60
C GLU A 257 28.62 -1.96 28.11
N ASP A 258 29.71 -2.07 27.36
CA ASP A 258 29.76 -2.66 26.01
C ASP A 258 30.58 -3.96 26.12
N CYS A 259 30.14 -5.04 25.47
CA CYS A 259 30.86 -6.33 25.48
C CYS A 259 32.25 -6.19 24.80
N ASN A 260 33.31 -5.99 25.58
CA ASN A 260 34.65 -5.71 25.08
C ASN A 260 35.82 -6.10 26.02
N ASP A 261 35.56 -6.78 27.15
CA ASP A 261 36.56 -7.15 28.18
C ASP A 261 37.16 -5.93 28.93
N VAL A 262 36.39 -4.83 29.05
CA VAL A 262 36.70 -3.63 29.84
C VAL A 262 35.50 -3.26 30.73
N ASP A 263 35.80 -2.82 31.96
CA ASP A 263 34.87 -2.18 32.89
C ASP A 263 34.57 -0.75 32.39
N ASP A 264 33.63 -0.61 31.45
CA ASP A 264 33.32 0.65 30.77
C ASP A 264 32.56 1.63 31.67
N ASP A 265 31.69 1.12 32.52
CA ASP A 265 30.91 1.89 33.49
C ASP A 265 31.64 2.09 34.83
N CYS A 266 32.77 1.42 35.06
CA CYS A 266 33.64 1.50 36.25
C CYS A 266 33.02 0.96 37.56
N ASP A 267 32.24 -0.11 37.47
CA ASP A 267 31.62 -0.86 38.56
C ASP A 267 32.60 -1.74 39.36
N GLY A 268 33.67 -2.19 38.71
CA GLY A 268 34.59 -3.21 39.23
C GLY A 268 34.22 -4.64 38.82
N GLN A 269 33.20 -4.80 37.98
CA GLN A 269 32.90 -6.01 37.21
C GLN A 269 33.33 -5.79 35.74
N THR A 270 32.86 -6.60 34.80
CA THR A 270 33.26 -6.54 33.39
C THR A 270 32.20 -7.25 32.56
N ASP A 271 31.71 -6.59 31.50
CA ASP A 271 30.72 -7.14 30.55
C ASP A 271 29.37 -7.56 31.21
N GLU A 272 28.97 -6.98 32.35
CA GLU A 272 27.69 -7.29 33.01
C GLU A 272 26.52 -6.37 32.60
N ASN A 273 25.30 -6.74 33.01
CA ASN A 273 24.08 -5.94 32.80
C ASN A 273 23.78 -5.49 31.34
N LEU A 274 24.47 -6.07 30.35
CA LEU A 274 24.41 -5.83 28.89
C LEU A 274 23.01 -5.98 28.23
N GLY A 275 21.96 -6.23 29.02
CA GLY A 275 20.59 -6.39 28.58
C GLY A 275 20.33 -7.74 27.91
N TYR A 276 19.13 -7.86 27.34
CA TYR A 276 18.72 -8.99 26.52
C TYR A 276 18.65 -8.56 25.06
N SER A 277 19.14 -9.40 24.16
CA SER A 277 18.91 -9.23 22.72
C SER A 277 17.77 -10.15 22.29
N ILE A 278 16.75 -9.57 21.65
CA ILE A 278 15.71 -10.33 20.96
C ILE A 278 16.15 -10.49 19.51
N CYS A 279 16.16 -11.72 19.02
CA CYS A 279 16.41 -11.99 17.61
C CYS A 279 15.49 -13.08 17.06
N GLY A 280 15.43 -13.18 15.73
CA GLY A 280 14.28 -13.75 15.03
C GLY A 280 13.08 -12.79 15.03
N LYS A 281 12.02 -13.18 14.34
CA LYS A 281 10.80 -12.38 14.14
C LYS A 281 9.60 -13.33 14.11
N GLY A 282 8.43 -12.89 14.55
CA GLY A 282 7.24 -13.74 14.55
C GLY A 282 7.37 -14.88 15.56
N VAL A 283 7.07 -16.12 15.16
CA VAL A 283 7.18 -17.30 16.04
C VAL A 283 8.63 -17.64 16.39
N CYS A 284 9.58 -17.22 15.56
CA CYS A 284 11.01 -17.43 15.74
C CYS A 284 11.67 -16.43 16.70
N SER A 285 10.91 -15.52 17.33
CA SER A 285 11.49 -14.53 18.24
C SER A 285 11.92 -15.18 19.57
N GLN A 286 13.22 -15.19 19.84
CA GLN A 286 13.79 -15.64 21.11
C GLN A 286 14.46 -14.47 21.85
N GLU A 287 14.29 -14.45 23.17
CA GLU A 287 14.96 -13.52 24.09
C GLU A 287 16.22 -14.18 24.64
N ILE A 288 17.39 -13.63 24.33
CA ILE A 288 18.69 -14.17 24.75
C ILE A 288 19.25 -13.28 25.83
N GLN A 289 19.37 -13.84 27.04
CA GLN A 289 19.59 -13.09 28.27
C GLN A 289 21.06 -12.72 28.52
N THR A 290 22.02 -13.46 27.95
CA THR A 290 23.46 -13.19 28.03
C THR A 290 24.17 -13.87 26.85
N SER A 291 24.80 -13.10 25.97
CA SER A 291 25.61 -13.62 24.86
C SER A 291 26.94 -12.89 24.69
N CYS A 292 27.46 -12.27 25.76
CA CYS A 292 28.86 -11.83 25.83
C CYS A 292 29.69 -12.91 26.53
N VAL A 293 30.73 -13.40 25.87
CA VAL A 293 31.74 -14.31 26.44
C VAL A 293 33.10 -13.89 25.88
N ASP A 294 34.09 -13.71 26.76
CA ASP A 294 35.46 -13.29 26.41
C ASP A 294 35.49 -12.05 25.46
N GLY A 295 34.80 -10.96 25.84
CA GLY A 295 34.74 -9.70 25.08
C GLY A 295 34.14 -9.82 23.68
N THR A 296 33.37 -10.88 23.40
CA THR A 296 32.75 -11.13 22.10
C THR A 296 31.26 -11.43 22.22
N TRP A 297 30.43 -10.69 21.47
CA TRP A 297 29.03 -11.03 21.27
C TRP A 297 28.91 -12.33 20.44
N GLU A 298 28.45 -13.43 21.04
CA GLU A 298 27.99 -14.59 20.29
C GLU A 298 26.73 -14.21 19.49
N SER A 299 26.84 -14.31 18.16
CA SER A 299 25.70 -14.16 17.27
C SER A 299 24.67 -15.23 17.58
N CYS A 300 23.46 -14.82 17.93
CA CYS A 300 22.34 -15.74 17.93
C CYS A 300 22.03 -16.27 16.54
N ASP A 301 21.37 -17.43 16.49
CA ASP A 301 20.79 -17.97 15.27
C ASP A 301 19.34 -17.43 15.12
N PRO A 302 19.02 -16.62 14.10
CA PRO A 302 17.67 -16.12 13.87
C PRO A 302 16.68 -17.18 13.36
N TYR A 303 17.16 -18.39 13.00
CA TYR A 303 16.34 -19.55 12.59
C TYR A 303 16.18 -20.58 13.73
N PHE A 304 16.58 -20.26 14.95
CA PHE A 304 16.50 -21.19 16.07
C PHE A 304 15.03 -21.50 16.41
N GLY A 305 14.62 -22.76 16.19
CA GLY A 305 13.24 -23.19 16.38
C GLY A 305 12.36 -23.08 15.12
N ALA A 306 12.95 -22.80 13.95
CA ALA A 306 12.28 -22.98 12.66
C ALA A 306 11.73 -24.41 12.51
N ASP A 307 10.45 -24.53 12.17
CA ASP A 307 9.76 -25.79 11.87
C ASP A 307 9.34 -25.81 10.39
N ASP A 308 8.87 -26.96 9.87
CA ASP A 308 8.29 -27.02 8.52
C ASP A 308 7.05 -26.09 8.43
N GLU A 309 7.01 -25.21 7.42
CA GLU A 309 5.91 -24.27 7.14
C GLU A 309 4.50 -24.88 7.26
N GLN A 310 3.59 -24.17 7.91
CA GLN A 310 2.19 -24.57 8.05
C GLN A 310 1.24 -23.45 7.59
N CYS A 311 0.17 -23.84 6.89
CA CYS A 311 -0.84 -22.90 6.40
C CYS A 311 -1.64 -22.25 7.54
N ASN A 312 -1.14 -21.15 8.11
CA ASN A 312 -1.64 -20.53 9.34
C ASN A 312 -1.50 -18.98 9.39
N LEU A 313 -0.96 -18.32 8.35
CA LEU A 313 -0.60 -16.88 8.29
C LEU A 313 0.59 -16.47 9.18
N LEU A 314 1.47 -17.40 9.52
CA LEU A 314 2.74 -17.17 10.19
C LEU A 314 3.90 -17.49 9.23
N ASP A 315 5.10 -17.28 9.73
CA ASP A 315 6.41 -17.43 9.07
C ASP A 315 7.13 -18.39 10.01
N ASP A 316 6.84 -19.69 9.84
CA ASP A 316 7.17 -20.80 10.74
C ASP A 316 8.59 -21.34 10.47
N ASP A 317 9.10 -21.18 9.24
CA ASP A 317 10.49 -21.53 8.87
C ASP A 317 11.49 -20.35 8.95
N CYS A 318 10.97 -19.16 9.27
CA CYS A 318 11.70 -17.91 9.49
C CYS A 318 12.41 -17.32 8.25
N ASP A 319 12.07 -17.73 7.02
CA ASP A 319 12.70 -17.21 5.80
C ASP A 319 12.27 -15.77 5.44
N GLY A 320 11.19 -15.28 6.06
CA GLY A 320 10.64 -13.94 5.85
C GLY A 320 9.42 -13.87 4.92
N LEU A 321 8.96 -15.01 4.40
CA LEU A 321 7.75 -15.17 3.61
C LEU A 321 6.69 -15.94 4.40
N THR A 322 5.42 -15.54 4.27
CA THR A 322 4.30 -16.14 5.03
C THR A 322 3.60 -17.20 4.18
N ASP A 323 3.37 -18.40 4.72
CA ASP A 323 2.73 -19.54 4.04
C ASP A 323 3.43 -19.98 2.71
N ASP A 324 4.77 -19.82 2.54
CA ASP A 324 5.52 -20.29 1.34
C ASP A 324 5.97 -21.77 1.46
N GLY A 325 6.59 -22.37 0.44
CA GLY A 325 7.05 -23.76 0.45
C GLY A 325 5.95 -24.84 0.43
N LEU A 326 4.73 -24.53 0.89
CA LEU A 326 3.57 -25.41 1.05
C LEU A 326 3.10 -26.10 -0.25
N GLY A 327 3.55 -25.59 -1.40
CA GLY A 327 3.36 -26.20 -2.71
C GLY A 327 1.93 -26.13 -3.25
N THR A 328 1.65 -26.95 -4.26
CA THR A 328 0.34 -27.01 -4.93
C THR A 328 -0.20 -28.43 -4.90
N TYR A 329 -1.51 -28.57 -4.82
CA TYR A 329 -2.16 -29.87 -5.04
C TYR A 329 -3.05 -29.82 -6.29
N SER A 330 -3.01 -30.89 -7.06
CA SER A 330 -3.82 -31.03 -8.27
C SER A 330 -5.13 -31.75 -7.97
N CYS A 331 -6.23 -31.24 -8.51
CA CYS A 331 -7.52 -31.93 -8.54
C CYS A 331 -8.13 -31.94 -9.95
N GLY A 332 -9.29 -32.58 -10.09
CA GLY A 332 -9.94 -32.81 -11.37
C GLY A 332 -9.36 -34.00 -12.15
N LYS A 333 -10.13 -34.46 -13.14
CA LYS A 333 -9.77 -35.50 -14.10
C LYS A 333 -9.85 -34.94 -15.52
N GLY A 334 -9.35 -35.69 -16.50
CA GLY A 334 -9.47 -35.34 -17.91
C GLY A 334 -9.04 -33.90 -18.20
N ARG A 335 -9.98 -33.13 -18.73
CA ARG A 335 -9.80 -31.71 -19.05
C ARG A 335 -9.80 -30.77 -17.84
N CYS A 336 -10.55 -31.09 -16.79
CA CYS A 336 -10.63 -30.28 -15.57
C CYS A 336 -9.42 -30.47 -14.63
N LYS A 337 -8.36 -31.16 -15.06
CA LYS A 337 -7.15 -31.29 -14.25
C LYS A 337 -6.47 -29.92 -14.10
N HIS A 338 -6.54 -29.35 -12.91
CA HIS A 338 -5.86 -28.11 -12.54
C HIS A 338 -5.15 -28.24 -11.18
N SER A 339 -4.38 -27.23 -10.80
CA SER A 339 -3.65 -27.18 -9.53
C SER A 339 -3.94 -25.87 -8.82
N VAL A 340 -4.22 -25.94 -7.52
CA VAL A 340 -4.36 -24.79 -6.64
C VAL A 340 -3.25 -24.78 -5.58
N ALA A 341 -3.01 -23.62 -4.97
CA ALA A 341 -2.11 -23.54 -3.83
C ALA A 341 -2.63 -24.42 -2.68
N ASN A 342 -1.73 -25.09 -1.96
CA ASN A 342 -2.12 -25.82 -0.74
C ASN A 342 -2.61 -24.87 0.35
N CYS A 343 -2.22 -23.60 0.32
CA CYS A 343 -2.66 -22.56 1.24
C CYS A 343 -3.18 -21.34 0.49
N GLU A 344 -4.34 -20.82 0.92
CA GLU A 344 -4.83 -19.51 0.52
C GLU A 344 -5.41 -18.80 1.75
N ASN A 345 -4.75 -17.72 2.21
CA ASN A 345 -5.13 -16.93 3.38
C ASN A 345 -5.26 -17.76 4.69
N GLY A 346 -4.21 -18.52 5.07
CA GLY A 346 -4.20 -19.30 6.32
C GLY A 346 -5.21 -20.44 6.39
N LYS A 347 -5.70 -20.90 5.23
CA LYS A 347 -6.58 -22.07 5.13
C LYS A 347 -6.15 -22.93 3.97
N LYS A 348 -6.26 -24.25 4.17
CA LYS A 348 -6.03 -25.23 3.11
C LYS A 348 -6.86 -24.85 1.88
N GLY A 349 -6.19 -24.65 0.75
CA GLY A 349 -6.81 -24.25 -0.50
C GLY A 349 -7.94 -25.19 -0.89
N SER A 350 -8.98 -24.66 -1.54
CA SER A 350 -10.16 -25.43 -1.94
C SER A 350 -10.19 -25.65 -3.45
N CYS A 351 -9.82 -26.86 -3.88
CA CYS A 351 -9.82 -27.25 -5.28
C CYS A 351 -11.16 -27.87 -5.69
N ASP A 352 -11.92 -27.19 -6.55
CA ASP A 352 -13.12 -27.73 -7.19
C ASP A 352 -12.73 -28.69 -8.34
N PRO A 353 -13.08 -30.00 -8.27
CA PRO A 353 -12.72 -30.97 -9.30
C PRO A 353 -13.41 -30.74 -10.66
N TYR A 354 -14.50 -29.97 -10.70
CA TYR A 354 -15.30 -29.71 -11.90
C TYR A 354 -15.03 -28.34 -12.52
N LEU A 355 -14.01 -27.61 -12.04
CA LEU A 355 -13.69 -26.28 -12.53
C LEU A 355 -13.29 -26.32 -14.01
N GLY A 356 -14.16 -25.80 -14.87
CA GLY A 356 -13.98 -25.79 -16.33
C GLY A 356 -14.75 -26.86 -17.10
N ALA A 357 -15.55 -27.69 -16.41
CA ALA A 357 -16.44 -28.69 -17.00
C ALA A 357 -17.37 -28.10 -18.07
N ARG A 358 -17.68 -28.90 -19.08
CA ARG A 358 -18.55 -28.57 -20.23
C ARG A 358 -19.46 -29.75 -20.55
N SER A 359 -20.48 -29.55 -21.37
CA SER A 359 -21.23 -30.68 -21.92
C SER A 359 -20.31 -31.53 -22.82
N GLU A 360 -20.34 -32.85 -22.63
CA GLU A 360 -19.64 -33.83 -23.46
C GLU A 360 -19.73 -33.55 -24.96
N SER A 361 -18.66 -33.88 -25.67
CA SER A 361 -18.53 -33.74 -27.12
C SER A 361 -17.72 -34.90 -27.65
N CYS A 362 -18.27 -35.69 -28.59
CA CYS A 362 -17.64 -36.91 -29.13
C CYS A 362 -16.17 -36.70 -29.58
N ASN A 363 -15.20 -36.96 -28.69
CA ASN A 363 -13.79 -36.63 -28.89
C ASN A 363 -12.79 -37.50 -28.09
N ASN A 364 -13.24 -38.51 -27.33
CA ASN A 364 -12.46 -39.31 -26.37
C ASN A 364 -11.84 -38.50 -25.20
N ILE A 365 -12.46 -37.41 -24.76
CA ILE A 365 -12.05 -36.61 -23.60
C ILE A 365 -13.25 -36.45 -22.68
N ASP A 366 -13.02 -36.73 -21.40
CA ASP A 366 -13.88 -36.37 -20.26
C ASP A 366 -13.91 -34.83 -20.17
N ASP A 367 -14.91 -34.23 -20.83
CA ASP A 367 -15.14 -32.78 -20.99
C ASP A 367 -16.02 -32.24 -19.84
N ASP A 368 -16.88 -33.07 -19.25
CA ASP A 368 -17.73 -32.76 -18.09
C ASP A 368 -17.10 -33.15 -16.72
N CYS A 369 -16.11 -34.04 -16.74
CA CYS A 369 -15.25 -34.40 -15.62
C CYS A 369 -15.91 -35.29 -14.54
N ASP A 370 -17.02 -35.98 -14.86
CA ASP A 370 -17.62 -37.00 -13.99
C ASP A 370 -16.74 -38.28 -13.86
N GLY A 371 -15.82 -38.49 -14.81
CA GLY A 371 -14.91 -39.62 -14.86
C GLY A 371 -15.33 -40.74 -15.82
N SER A 372 -16.37 -40.51 -16.60
CA SER A 372 -16.76 -41.26 -17.79
C SER A 372 -16.05 -40.66 -19.03
N THR A 373 -16.52 -40.95 -20.25
CA THR A 373 -15.96 -40.39 -21.49
C THR A 373 -16.96 -40.56 -22.63
N ASP A 374 -17.31 -39.49 -23.34
CA ASP A 374 -18.26 -39.45 -24.45
C ASP A 374 -19.69 -39.96 -24.09
N GLU A 375 -20.10 -39.92 -22.82
CA GLU A 375 -21.42 -40.37 -22.36
C GLU A 375 -22.52 -39.32 -22.57
N SER A 376 -23.78 -39.73 -22.32
CA SER A 376 -24.98 -38.87 -22.48
C SER A 376 -25.23 -38.29 -23.89
N LEU A 377 -24.35 -38.53 -24.87
CA LEU A 377 -24.46 -38.07 -26.26
C LEU A 377 -25.65 -38.67 -27.04
N GLY A 378 -26.30 -39.70 -26.51
CA GLY A 378 -27.52 -40.29 -27.05
C GLY A 378 -27.28 -41.34 -28.16
N SER A 379 -28.39 -41.82 -28.73
CA SER A 379 -28.38 -42.83 -29.79
C SER A 379 -29.59 -42.68 -30.71
N TYR A 380 -29.51 -43.27 -31.90
CA TYR A 380 -30.60 -43.33 -32.87
C TYR A 380 -30.77 -44.75 -33.41
N SER A 381 -32.01 -45.14 -33.75
CA SER A 381 -32.26 -46.44 -34.38
C SER A 381 -32.20 -46.34 -35.90
N CYS A 382 -31.51 -47.25 -36.57
CA CYS A 382 -31.46 -47.30 -38.03
C CYS A 382 -31.56 -48.75 -38.56
N GLY A 383 -31.74 -48.90 -39.87
CA GLY A 383 -32.12 -50.17 -40.50
C GLY A 383 -33.63 -50.38 -40.56
N VAL A 384 -34.05 -51.38 -41.35
CA VAL A 384 -35.45 -51.76 -41.60
C VAL A 384 -35.65 -53.21 -41.18
N GLY A 385 -36.89 -53.59 -40.85
CA GLY A 385 -37.24 -54.99 -40.54
C GLY A 385 -36.37 -55.59 -39.44
N ILE A 386 -35.78 -56.75 -39.71
CA ILE A 386 -34.91 -57.44 -38.75
C ILE A 386 -33.51 -56.83 -38.60
N CYS A 387 -33.06 -56.00 -39.57
CA CYS A 387 -31.77 -55.28 -39.47
C CYS A 387 -31.87 -53.98 -38.65
N LYS A 388 -33.02 -53.70 -38.04
CA LYS A 388 -33.17 -52.53 -37.18
C LYS A 388 -32.32 -52.67 -35.91
N HIS A 389 -31.33 -51.81 -35.76
CA HIS A 389 -30.42 -51.75 -34.62
C HIS A 389 -30.27 -50.32 -34.10
N VAL A 390 -29.59 -50.17 -32.97
CA VAL A 390 -29.26 -48.87 -32.38
C VAL A 390 -27.82 -48.51 -32.76
N VAL A 391 -27.61 -47.26 -33.16
CA VAL A 391 -26.30 -46.66 -33.39
C VAL A 391 -26.12 -45.58 -32.33
N TYR A 392 -25.02 -45.64 -31.58
CA TYR A 392 -24.68 -44.59 -30.61
C TYR A 392 -24.15 -43.36 -31.34
N ASN A 393 -24.47 -42.16 -30.86
CA ASN A 393 -24.03 -40.93 -31.52
C ASN A 393 -22.50 -40.77 -31.48
N CYS A 394 -21.84 -41.39 -30.50
CA CYS A 394 -20.39 -41.51 -30.42
C CYS A 394 -19.98 -42.96 -30.16
N GLU A 395 -19.00 -43.46 -30.93
CA GLU A 395 -18.28 -44.69 -30.63
C GLU A 395 -16.78 -44.39 -30.77
N ALA A 396 -16.03 -44.46 -29.67
CA ALA A 396 -14.58 -44.19 -29.61
C ALA A 396 -14.17 -42.82 -30.22
N GLY A 397 -14.88 -41.75 -29.88
CA GLY A 397 -14.65 -40.39 -30.38
C GLY A 397 -14.88 -40.19 -31.88
N ALA A 398 -15.62 -41.10 -32.53
CA ALA A 398 -16.12 -40.93 -33.89
C ALA A 398 -17.66 -40.93 -33.91
N THR A 399 -18.26 -40.11 -34.77
CA THR A 399 -19.72 -40.09 -34.91
C THR A 399 -20.22 -41.40 -35.48
N GLY A 400 -21.16 -42.06 -34.80
CA GLY A 400 -21.69 -43.36 -35.21
C GLY A 400 -22.30 -43.34 -36.61
N VAL A 401 -21.81 -44.23 -37.49
CA VAL A 401 -22.27 -44.35 -38.88
C VAL A 401 -23.25 -45.51 -39.00
N CYS A 402 -24.48 -45.22 -39.43
CA CYS A 402 -25.46 -46.27 -39.71
C CYS A 402 -25.06 -47.16 -40.89
N ASN A 403 -24.97 -48.47 -40.64
CA ASN A 403 -24.93 -49.51 -41.68
C ASN A 403 -26.31 -50.19 -41.77
N THR A 404 -27.13 -49.78 -42.74
CA THR A 404 -28.52 -50.27 -42.87
C THR A 404 -28.67 -51.77 -43.14
N LYS A 405 -27.61 -52.46 -43.60
CA LYS A 405 -27.56 -53.92 -43.81
C LYS A 405 -26.79 -54.66 -42.70
N LEU A 406 -26.55 -54.04 -41.55
CA LEU A 406 -25.91 -54.72 -40.43
C LEU A 406 -26.77 -55.90 -39.93
N GLY A 407 -26.25 -57.12 -40.07
CA GLY A 407 -26.94 -58.35 -39.67
C GLY A 407 -27.79 -59.01 -40.77
N ALA A 408 -27.83 -58.45 -41.99
CA ALA A 408 -28.52 -59.01 -43.14
C ALA A 408 -28.08 -60.46 -43.45
N LYS A 409 -29.03 -61.29 -43.88
CA LYS A 409 -28.85 -62.70 -44.26
C LYS A 409 -29.51 -62.95 -45.62
N GLY A 410 -29.23 -64.09 -46.26
CA GLY A 410 -29.95 -64.46 -47.48
C GLY A 410 -31.43 -64.73 -47.17
N GLU A 411 -32.31 -64.26 -48.06
CA GLU A 411 -33.77 -64.37 -47.95
C GLU A 411 -34.24 -65.81 -47.66
N SER A 412 -35.11 -65.96 -46.67
CA SER A 412 -35.82 -67.20 -46.37
C SER A 412 -37.32 -66.99 -46.58
N CYS A 413 -38.04 -67.97 -47.13
CA CYS A 413 -39.49 -67.86 -47.38
C CYS A 413 -40.30 -67.82 -46.07
N ASN A 414 -40.42 -66.63 -45.46
CA ASN A 414 -40.91 -66.41 -44.10
C ASN A 414 -41.72 -65.11 -43.91
N LYS A 415 -41.89 -64.28 -44.95
CA LYS A 415 -42.56 -62.97 -44.94
C LYS A 415 -41.84 -61.87 -44.16
N LEU A 416 -40.52 -61.96 -44.03
CA LEU A 416 -39.63 -60.93 -43.53
C LEU A 416 -38.69 -60.47 -44.65
N ASP A 417 -38.19 -59.25 -44.51
CA ASP A 417 -37.06 -58.70 -45.27
C ASP A 417 -35.80 -59.12 -44.49
N ASP A 418 -35.21 -60.28 -44.81
CA ASP A 418 -34.08 -60.90 -44.10
C ASP A 418 -32.73 -60.32 -44.58
N ASP A 419 -32.67 -59.90 -45.85
CA ASP A 419 -31.48 -59.32 -46.49
C ASP A 419 -31.43 -57.78 -46.41
N CYS A 420 -32.56 -57.16 -46.03
CA CYS A 420 -32.71 -55.73 -45.79
C CYS A 420 -32.45 -54.86 -47.03
N ASP A 421 -32.86 -55.33 -48.21
CA ASP A 421 -32.94 -54.53 -49.46
C ASP A 421 -34.26 -53.75 -49.60
N GLY A 422 -35.27 -54.03 -48.76
CA GLY A 422 -36.59 -53.39 -48.79
C GLY A 422 -37.67 -54.18 -49.53
N ARG A 423 -37.40 -55.44 -49.90
CA ARG A 423 -38.37 -56.40 -50.44
C ARG A 423 -38.60 -57.53 -49.45
N THR A 424 -39.49 -58.47 -49.78
CA THR A 424 -39.88 -59.56 -48.87
C THR A 424 -40.00 -60.83 -49.69
N ASP A 425 -39.29 -61.87 -49.29
CA ASP A 425 -39.22 -63.18 -49.95
C ASP A 425 -38.77 -63.12 -51.43
N ASP A 426 -37.88 -62.18 -51.80
CA ASP A 426 -37.35 -62.04 -53.18
C ASP A 426 -36.20 -63.05 -53.45
N ASP A 427 -35.43 -62.87 -54.52
CA ASP A 427 -34.23 -63.67 -54.86
C ASP A 427 -34.45 -65.19 -54.93
N ASN A 428 -35.68 -65.59 -55.26
CA ASN A 428 -36.18 -66.97 -55.31
C ASN A 428 -36.33 -67.68 -53.94
N ALA A 429 -36.40 -66.94 -52.82
CA ALA A 429 -36.56 -67.51 -51.47
C ALA A 429 -37.67 -68.57 -51.38
N CYS A 430 -38.81 -68.30 -52.00
CA CYS A 430 -39.97 -69.20 -52.03
C CYS A 430 -39.98 -70.23 -53.19
N VAL A 431 -38.86 -70.51 -53.85
CA VAL A 431 -38.79 -71.49 -54.97
C VAL A 431 -38.24 -72.85 -54.50
N VAL A 432 -38.90 -73.93 -54.94
CA VAL A 432 -38.43 -75.31 -54.71
C VAL A 432 -37.19 -75.59 -55.58
N ALA A 433 -36.00 -75.49 -54.98
CA ALA A 433 -34.71 -75.54 -55.67
C ALA A 433 -34.39 -76.89 -56.38
N SER A 434 -35.06 -77.98 -56.01
CA SER A 434 -34.88 -79.29 -56.67
C SER A 434 -36.12 -80.17 -56.49
N ALA A 435 -36.74 -80.54 -57.62
CA ALA A 435 -37.94 -81.38 -57.65
C ALA A 435 -37.79 -82.58 -58.58
N ARG A 436 -38.36 -83.72 -58.18
CA ARG A 436 -38.34 -85.02 -58.90
C ARG A 436 -39.75 -85.60 -59.02
N TRP A 437 -40.05 -86.20 -60.15
CA TRP A 437 -41.29 -86.96 -60.30
C TRP A 437 -41.28 -88.20 -59.40
N THR A 438 -42.41 -88.48 -58.75
CA THR A 438 -42.61 -89.72 -58.00
C THR A 438 -42.76 -90.92 -58.94
N GLY A 439 -42.77 -92.12 -58.35
CA GLY A 439 -43.41 -93.27 -58.99
C GLY A 439 -44.89 -92.98 -59.29
N TYR A 440 -45.45 -93.77 -60.20
CA TYR A 440 -46.87 -93.74 -60.50
C TYR A 440 -47.67 -94.47 -59.41
N TRP A 441 -48.91 -94.04 -59.20
CA TRP A 441 -49.88 -94.59 -58.24
C TRP A 441 -51.29 -94.56 -58.87
N SER A 442 -52.10 -95.57 -58.60
CA SER A 442 -53.46 -95.78 -59.18
C SER A 442 -54.31 -96.61 -58.23
N GLU A 443 -55.61 -96.73 -58.49
CA GLU A 443 -56.55 -97.57 -57.74
C GLU A 443 -56.08 -99.02 -57.49
N GLU A 444 -55.20 -99.56 -58.36
CA GLU A 444 -54.62 -100.90 -58.21
C GLU A 444 -53.62 -101.01 -57.02
N SER A 445 -52.44 -100.36 -57.12
CA SER A 445 -51.45 -100.24 -56.01
C SER A 445 -50.19 -99.45 -56.43
N PRO A 446 -49.64 -98.57 -55.56
CA PRO A 446 -50.28 -98.02 -54.36
C PRO A 446 -51.39 -97.06 -54.80
N ASN A 447 -52.48 -96.99 -54.03
CA ASN A 447 -53.63 -96.14 -54.36
C ASN A 447 -53.57 -94.74 -53.74
N CYS A 448 -52.48 -94.40 -53.06
CA CYS A 448 -52.32 -93.13 -52.36
C CYS A 448 -50.88 -92.63 -52.46
N TYR A 449 -50.70 -91.33 -52.61
CA TYR A 449 -49.42 -90.66 -52.46
C TYR A 449 -49.55 -89.34 -51.69
N ASN A 450 -48.79 -89.22 -50.60
CA ASN A 450 -48.62 -87.99 -49.84
C ASN A 450 -47.14 -87.60 -49.85
N VAL A 451 -46.85 -86.31 -50.02
CA VAL A 451 -45.49 -85.80 -49.80
C VAL A 451 -45.14 -85.88 -48.30
N PRO A 452 -43.87 -86.10 -47.94
CA PRO A 452 -43.41 -86.01 -46.55
C PRO A 452 -43.58 -84.61 -45.95
N ASP A 453 -43.44 -84.50 -44.62
CA ASP A 453 -43.26 -83.20 -43.95
C ASP A 453 -42.02 -82.47 -44.51
N ASP A 454 -42.06 -81.15 -44.54
CA ASP A 454 -41.11 -80.25 -45.24
C ASP A 454 -40.97 -80.52 -46.77
N TYR A 455 -41.91 -81.24 -47.40
CA TYR A 455 -42.02 -81.38 -48.86
C TYR A 455 -43.36 -80.85 -49.38
N VAL A 456 -43.37 -80.57 -50.68
CA VAL A 456 -44.52 -80.09 -51.47
C VAL A 456 -44.43 -80.67 -52.88
N PHE A 457 -45.53 -80.68 -53.62
CA PHE A 457 -45.50 -80.93 -55.06
C PHE A 457 -45.73 -79.66 -55.87
N VAL A 458 -44.91 -79.49 -56.91
CA VAL A 458 -44.87 -78.34 -57.83
C VAL A 458 -45.18 -78.78 -59.27
N GLY A 459 -46.02 -79.79 -59.41
CA GLY A 459 -46.47 -80.33 -60.69
C GLY A 459 -47.19 -81.66 -60.55
N TRP A 460 -47.95 -82.02 -61.58
CA TRP A 460 -48.79 -83.22 -61.65
C TRP A 460 -48.70 -83.84 -63.04
N ARG A 461 -48.71 -85.17 -63.13
CA ARG A 461 -48.78 -85.92 -64.38
C ARG A 461 -49.62 -87.18 -64.21
N CYS A 462 -50.15 -87.69 -65.31
CA CYS A 462 -50.85 -88.97 -65.37
C CYS A 462 -50.39 -89.78 -66.60
N SER A 463 -50.84 -91.03 -66.73
CA SER A 463 -50.58 -91.87 -67.91
C SER A 463 -51.42 -93.13 -67.89
N GLY A 464 -51.82 -93.65 -69.05
CA GLY A 464 -52.73 -94.80 -69.15
C GLY A 464 -54.13 -94.37 -69.53
N ASP A 465 -54.98 -95.34 -69.81
CA ASP A 465 -56.33 -95.08 -70.29
C ASP A 465 -57.10 -94.27 -69.23
N PHE A 466 -57.78 -93.20 -69.65
CA PHE A 466 -58.47 -92.24 -68.78
C PHE A 466 -57.57 -91.57 -67.72
N CYS A 467 -56.25 -91.59 -67.93
CA CYS A 467 -55.26 -91.00 -67.03
C CYS A 467 -55.29 -91.60 -65.60
N ASP A 468 -55.61 -92.89 -65.48
CA ASP A 468 -55.68 -93.69 -64.24
C ASP A 468 -54.44 -93.55 -63.32
N ARG A 469 -53.23 -93.70 -63.86
CA ARG A 469 -51.98 -93.70 -63.07
C ARG A 469 -51.45 -92.28 -62.91
N GLN A 470 -51.54 -91.76 -61.69
CA GLN A 470 -51.11 -90.42 -61.29
C GLN A 470 -49.65 -90.39 -60.81
N SER A 471 -48.98 -89.24 -60.89
CA SER A 471 -47.63 -89.00 -60.34
C SER A 471 -47.41 -87.50 -60.09
N VAL A 472 -46.69 -87.15 -59.04
CA VAL A 472 -46.48 -85.74 -58.63
C VAL A 472 -45.02 -85.32 -58.72
N LEU A 473 -44.76 -84.05 -58.99
CA LEU A 473 -43.41 -83.48 -59.04
C LEU A 473 -43.05 -82.94 -57.66
N GLN A 474 -42.52 -83.79 -56.77
CA GLN A 474 -42.21 -83.42 -55.39
C GLN A 474 -40.84 -82.74 -55.25
N GLY A 475 -40.72 -81.80 -54.32
CA GLY A 475 -39.44 -81.24 -53.89
C GLY A 475 -39.51 -80.73 -52.45
N ARG A 476 -38.36 -80.44 -51.86
CA ARG A 476 -38.29 -79.91 -50.49
C ARG A 476 -38.82 -78.48 -50.48
N ALA A 477 -39.72 -78.19 -49.54
CA ALA A 477 -40.28 -76.86 -49.36
C ALA A 477 -39.23 -75.89 -48.80
N PRO A 478 -39.23 -74.61 -49.22
CA PRO A 478 -38.40 -73.57 -48.61
C PRO A 478 -38.95 -73.05 -47.27
N PHE A 479 -40.06 -73.63 -46.80
CA PHE A 479 -40.74 -73.34 -45.54
C PHE A 479 -41.19 -74.65 -44.90
N LYS A 480 -41.56 -74.63 -43.62
CA LYS A 480 -42.06 -75.83 -42.94
C LYS A 480 -43.44 -76.24 -43.47
N THR A 481 -43.63 -77.53 -43.72
CA THR A 481 -44.96 -78.10 -44.01
C THR A 481 -45.25 -79.26 -43.09
N GLU A 482 -46.44 -79.24 -42.48
CA GLU A 482 -46.93 -80.29 -41.58
C GLU A 482 -48.13 -80.98 -42.24
N LEU A 483 -47.97 -82.25 -42.61
CA LEU A 483 -49.02 -83.04 -43.24
C LEU A 483 -50.11 -83.39 -42.23
N LYS A 484 -51.34 -82.91 -42.45
CA LYS A 484 -52.46 -83.19 -41.54
C LYS A 484 -53.03 -84.59 -41.80
N HIS A 485 -52.41 -85.57 -41.17
CA HIS A 485 -52.82 -86.97 -41.14
C HIS A 485 -54.24 -87.14 -40.55
N GLY A 486 -55.27 -86.98 -41.38
CA GLY A 486 -56.69 -87.08 -41.00
C GLY A 486 -57.59 -86.02 -41.64
N LEU A 487 -57.05 -84.89 -42.11
CA LEU A 487 -57.79 -83.92 -42.92
C LEU A 487 -57.72 -84.34 -44.39
N GLN A 488 -58.65 -85.23 -44.74
CA GLN A 488 -58.93 -85.63 -46.11
C GLN A 488 -60.08 -84.78 -46.65
N SER A 489 -60.07 -84.48 -47.95
CA SER A 489 -61.28 -84.06 -48.65
C SER A 489 -62.34 -85.16 -48.58
N GLY A 490 -63.59 -84.83 -48.89
CA GLY A 490 -64.53 -85.83 -49.39
C GLY A 490 -63.99 -86.49 -50.67
N GLU A 491 -64.59 -87.60 -51.09
CA GLU A 491 -64.37 -88.11 -52.45
C GLU A 491 -64.86 -87.10 -53.47
N PHE A 492 -64.08 -86.91 -54.53
CA PHE A 492 -64.24 -85.86 -55.52
C PHE A 492 -64.01 -86.42 -56.92
N SER A 493 -65.03 -86.33 -57.77
CA SER A 493 -65.04 -86.62 -59.20
C SER A 493 -65.45 -85.36 -59.99
N GLU A 494 -65.69 -85.51 -61.29
CA GLU A 494 -66.34 -84.51 -62.16
C GLU A 494 -67.67 -83.95 -61.63
N GLU A 495 -68.41 -84.68 -60.80
CA GLU A 495 -69.71 -84.24 -60.26
C GLU A 495 -69.62 -83.12 -59.20
N GLN A 496 -68.53 -83.02 -58.44
CA GLN A 496 -68.42 -82.07 -57.30
C GLN A 496 -67.69 -80.76 -57.64
N GLY A 497 -67.34 -80.53 -58.91
CA GLY A 497 -66.94 -79.22 -59.44
C GLY A 497 -65.50 -78.81 -59.15
N ALA A 498 -65.18 -78.39 -57.92
CA ALA A 498 -63.82 -77.98 -57.53
C ALA A 498 -63.52 -78.25 -56.05
N PHE A 499 -62.44 -78.96 -55.74
CA PHE A 499 -61.86 -78.97 -54.39
C PHE A 499 -60.95 -77.76 -54.20
N VAL A 500 -61.04 -77.11 -53.04
CA VAL A 500 -60.14 -76.02 -52.62
C VAL A 500 -59.77 -76.27 -51.16
N ALA A 501 -58.47 -76.26 -50.88
CA ALA A 501 -57.92 -76.41 -49.54
C ALA A 501 -58.35 -75.25 -48.62
N PRO A 502 -58.44 -75.47 -47.29
CA PRO A 502 -58.66 -74.40 -46.32
C PRO A 502 -57.61 -73.28 -46.42
N THR A 503 -57.99 -72.07 -46.01
CA THR A 503 -57.08 -70.92 -45.99
C THR A 503 -55.83 -71.19 -45.15
N GLY A 504 -54.65 -71.05 -45.75
CA GLY A 504 -53.35 -71.34 -45.12
C GLY A 504 -52.85 -72.78 -45.33
N GLU A 505 -53.59 -73.59 -46.09
CA GLU A 505 -53.23 -74.96 -46.44
C GLU A 505 -53.00 -75.12 -47.95
N ILE A 506 -52.19 -76.12 -48.29
CA ILE A 506 -51.95 -76.59 -49.66
C ILE A 506 -52.34 -78.04 -49.81
N ILE A 507 -52.62 -78.47 -51.04
CA ILE A 507 -52.72 -79.87 -51.39
C ILE A 507 -51.31 -80.48 -51.29
N ALA A 508 -51.20 -81.54 -50.49
CA ALA A 508 -49.95 -82.24 -50.18
C ALA A 508 -49.96 -83.71 -50.64
N GLY A 509 -51.12 -84.23 -51.01
CA GLY A 509 -51.24 -85.60 -51.53
C GLY A 509 -52.63 -85.92 -52.05
N ALA A 510 -52.78 -87.14 -52.57
CA ALA A 510 -54.05 -87.65 -53.06
C ALA A 510 -54.11 -89.19 -53.04
N CYS A 511 -55.32 -89.73 -53.08
CA CYS A 511 -55.62 -91.14 -53.33
C CYS A 511 -56.58 -91.29 -54.52
N CYS A 512 -56.45 -92.41 -55.23
CA CYS A 512 -57.37 -92.90 -56.27
C CYS A 512 -58.33 -93.93 -55.66
N TYR A 513 -59.60 -93.82 -56.02
CA TYR A 513 -60.65 -94.79 -55.72
C TYR A 513 -61.60 -94.92 -56.92
N GLY A 514 -62.32 -96.04 -56.99
CA GLY A 514 -63.18 -96.38 -58.12
C GLY A 514 -62.39 -96.84 -59.33
N ASP A 515 -63.12 -97.17 -60.41
CA ASP A 515 -62.49 -97.62 -61.65
C ASP A 515 -61.85 -96.41 -62.35
N TYR A 516 -60.66 -96.58 -62.94
CA TYR A 516 -59.90 -95.54 -63.64
C TYR A 516 -59.54 -94.28 -62.82
N CYS A 517 -59.53 -94.37 -61.49
CA CYS A 517 -59.30 -93.23 -60.59
C CYS A 517 -60.37 -92.11 -60.73
N ASP A 518 -61.64 -92.49 -60.98
CA ASP A 518 -62.77 -91.56 -61.10
C ASP A 518 -63.00 -90.67 -59.86
N ARG A 519 -62.73 -91.21 -58.66
CA ARG A 519 -62.90 -90.52 -57.37
C ARG A 519 -61.56 -90.32 -56.70
N LEU A 520 -61.13 -89.06 -56.67
CA LEU A 520 -59.92 -88.66 -55.95
C LEU A 520 -60.25 -88.16 -54.54
N ARG A 521 -59.30 -88.37 -53.63
CA ARG A 521 -59.35 -87.83 -52.27
C ARG A 521 -58.05 -87.11 -51.97
N TYR A 522 -58.10 -85.82 -51.66
CA TYR A 522 -56.94 -84.97 -51.48
C TYR A 522 -56.58 -84.80 -49.99
N TYR A 523 -55.28 -84.68 -49.72
CA TYR A 523 -54.72 -84.42 -48.39
C TYR A 523 -54.15 -83.02 -48.36
N THR A 524 -54.30 -82.32 -47.23
CA THR A 524 -53.73 -80.99 -47.05
C THR A 524 -52.57 -80.97 -46.04
N ALA A 525 -51.64 -80.04 -46.27
CA ALA A 525 -50.60 -79.67 -45.31
C ALA A 525 -50.77 -78.21 -44.92
N THR A 526 -50.55 -77.91 -43.64
CA THR A 526 -50.48 -76.53 -43.16
C THR A 526 -49.18 -75.86 -43.59
N THR A 527 -49.28 -74.58 -43.93
CA THR A 527 -48.15 -73.73 -44.31
C THR A 527 -48.08 -72.53 -43.36
N PRO A 528 -46.92 -71.88 -43.18
CA PRO A 528 -46.78 -70.76 -42.25
C PRO A 528 -47.41 -69.45 -42.77
N PHE A 529 -48.13 -69.47 -43.89
CA PHE A 529 -48.67 -68.29 -44.55
C PHE A 529 -50.00 -68.54 -45.29
N LEU A 530 -50.67 -67.44 -45.68
CA LEU A 530 -52.01 -67.46 -46.25
C LEU A 530 -51.98 -67.65 -47.77
N MET A 531 -51.96 -68.92 -48.21
CA MET A 531 -51.94 -69.38 -49.61
C MET A 531 -53.21 -69.03 -50.44
N ASN A 532 -53.67 -67.78 -50.45
CA ASN A 532 -54.82 -67.33 -51.25
C ASN A 532 -54.62 -65.94 -51.89
N THR A 533 -53.40 -65.41 -51.86
CA THR A 533 -52.93 -64.24 -52.59
C THR A 533 -52.25 -64.66 -53.89
N ASP A 534 -52.39 -63.84 -54.95
CA ASP A 534 -51.91 -64.12 -56.31
C ASP A 534 -52.15 -65.58 -56.78
N CYS A 535 -53.41 -65.89 -57.09
CA CYS A 535 -53.85 -67.23 -57.47
C CYS A 535 -54.27 -67.32 -58.94
N LYS A 536 -53.92 -68.44 -59.59
CA LYS A 536 -54.34 -68.75 -60.96
C LYS A 536 -54.67 -70.23 -61.15
N TRP A 537 -55.46 -70.53 -62.17
CA TRP A 537 -55.70 -71.91 -62.63
C TRP A 537 -54.67 -72.28 -63.69
N THR A 538 -54.18 -73.51 -63.65
CA THR A 538 -53.27 -74.06 -64.65
C THR A 538 -54.00 -74.50 -65.92
N SER A 539 -53.25 -74.86 -66.96
CA SER A 539 -53.76 -75.72 -68.03
C SER A 539 -54.16 -77.10 -67.48
N ASN A 540 -54.92 -77.85 -68.29
CA ASN A 540 -55.30 -79.22 -67.96
C ASN A 540 -54.11 -80.18 -68.13
N VAL A 541 -54.09 -81.23 -67.29
CA VAL A 541 -53.33 -82.46 -67.45
C VAL A 541 -54.31 -83.53 -67.89
N SER A 542 -54.08 -84.15 -69.04
CA SER A 542 -55.01 -85.09 -69.71
C SER A 542 -54.28 -85.93 -70.74
N ASP A 543 -54.73 -87.17 -70.96
CA ASP A 543 -54.20 -88.04 -72.02
C ASP A 543 -54.74 -87.64 -73.41
N GLU A 544 -55.96 -87.10 -73.50
CA GLU A 544 -56.63 -86.74 -74.76
C GLU A 544 -55.85 -85.72 -75.62
N GLN A 545 -55.11 -84.83 -74.96
CA GLN A 545 -54.46 -83.68 -75.60
C GLN A 545 -52.93 -83.84 -75.71
N GLY A 546 -52.39 -85.01 -75.35
CA GLY A 546 -50.94 -85.27 -75.32
C GLY A 546 -50.17 -84.54 -74.22
N TYR A 547 -50.87 -83.81 -73.34
CA TYR A 547 -50.29 -83.10 -72.19
C TYR A 547 -50.50 -83.91 -70.91
N ASN A 548 -49.85 -85.07 -70.87
CA ASN A 548 -49.93 -85.98 -69.74
C ASN A 548 -49.15 -85.52 -68.50
N GLY A 549 -48.55 -84.32 -68.49
CA GLY A 549 -47.90 -83.75 -67.31
C GLY A 549 -47.62 -82.25 -67.37
N LEU A 550 -47.71 -81.60 -66.20
CA LEU A 550 -47.56 -80.16 -65.99
C LEU A 550 -46.60 -79.89 -64.82
N LYS A 551 -45.77 -78.86 -64.96
CA LYS A 551 -45.07 -78.22 -63.84
C LYS A 551 -45.78 -76.91 -63.48
N PHE A 552 -45.88 -76.61 -62.20
CA PHE A 552 -46.39 -75.31 -61.75
C PHE A 552 -45.29 -74.25 -61.88
N ASP A 553 -45.71 -72.98 -61.96
CA ASP A 553 -44.78 -71.86 -62.04
C ASP A 553 -43.94 -71.73 -60.75
N ALA A 554 -42.73 -71.19 -60.87
CA ALA A 554 -41.81 -71.06 -59.74
C ALA A 554 -42.43 -70.25 -58.58
N GLY A 555 -42.40 -70.83 -57.39
CA GLY A 555 -42.97 -70.26 -56.17
C GLY A 555 -44.49 -70.37 -56.02
N TYR A 556 -45.19 -71.03 -56.94
CA TYR A 556 -46.62 -71.30 -56.80
C TYR A 556 -46.89 -72.72 -56.26
N TYR A 557 -47.85 -72.83 -55.35
CA TYR A 557 -48.23 -74.07 -54.67
C TYR A 557 -49.71 -74.42 -54.88
N PRO A 558 -50.08 -75.71 -54.99
CA PRO A 558 -51.44 -76.14 -55.27
C PRO A 558 -52.34 -75.97 -54.06
N VAL A 559 -53.45 -75.23 -54.22
CA VAL A 559 -54.48 -75.01 -53.19
C VAL A 559 -55.86 -75.47 -53.65
N GLY A 560 -56.00 -75.96 -54.87
CA GLY A 560 -57.27 -76.43 -55.40
C GLY A 560 -57.09 -77.23 -56.67
N VAL A 561 -58.14 -77.96 -57.05
CA VAL A 561 -58.14 -78.88 -58.19
C VAL A 561 -59.56 -79.02 -58.74
N ARG A 562 -59.66 -79.20 -60.06
CA ARG A 562 -60.91 -79.46 -60.80
C ARG A 562 -60.73 -80.67 -61.69
N CYS A 563 -61.75 -81.52 -61.69
CA CYS A 563 -61.97 -82.60 -62.63
C CYS A 563 -62.82 -82.10 -63.81
N TYR A 564 -62.52 -82.59 -65.00
CA TYR A 564 -63.32 -82.47 -66.22
C TYR A 564 -63.23 -83.78 -67.00
N GLY A 565 -64.12 -83.97 -67.97
CA GLY A 565 -64.23 -85.21 -68.74
C GLY A 565 -65.00 -86.29 -67.97
N ASP A 566 -65.28 -87.40 -68.66
CA ASP A 566 -65.75 -88.61 -67.98
C ASP A 566 -64.58 -89.21 -67.17
N TYR A 567 -64.87 -89.85 -66.03
CA TYR A 567 -63.86 -90.46 -65.13
C TYR A 567 -62.78 -89.51 -64.59
N CYS A 568 -63.02 -88.19 -64.58
CA CYS A 568 -62.02 -87.18 -64.24
C CYS A 568 -60.69 -87.32 -65.02
N ASP A 569 -60.70 -87.75 -66.28
CA ASP A 569 -59.47 -87.93 -67.08
C ASP A 569 -58.64 -86.65 -67.26
N SER A 570 -59.27 -85.48 -67.08
CA SER A 570 -58.71 -84.16 -67.35
C SER A 570 -58.73 -83.27 -66.09
N LYS A 571 -57.55 -82.95 -65.56
CA LYS A 571 -57.38 -82.27 -64.25
C LYS A 571 -56.70 -80.90 -64.38
N SER A 572 -57.20 -79.87 -63.69
CA SER A 572 -56.51 -78.56 -63.57
C SER A 572 -56.34 -78.15 -62.10
N PHE A 573 -55.29 -77.38 -61.80
CA PHE A 573 -54.94 -77.00 -60.43
C PHE A 573 -55.07 -75.49 -60.23
N LYS A 574 -55.63 -75.07 -59.09
CA LYS A 574 -55.49 -73.70 -58.59
C LYS A 574 -54.18 -73.61 -57.83
N ILE A 575 -53.28 -72.78 -58.31
CA ILE A 575 -51.98 -72.55 -57.69
C ILE A 575 -51.88 -71.09 -57.21
N CYS A 576 -51.32 -70.86 -56.03
CA CYS A 576 -51.17 -69.54 -55.41
C CYS A 576 -49.74 -69.32 -54.92
N LYS A 577 -49.36 -68.05 -54.76
CA LYS A 577 -48.09 -67.67 -54.11
C LYS A 577 -48.28 -67.43 -52.60
N PRO A 578 -47.17 -67.46 -51.83
CA PRO A 578 -47.14 -67.18 -50.40
C PRO A 578 -47.88 -65.94 -49.93
#